data_AF-A0A3B9ERC1-F1
#
_entry.id   AF-A0A3B9ERC1-F1
#
_cell.length_a   1.000
_cell.length_b   1.000
_cell.length_c   1.000
_cell.angle_alpha   90.00
_cell.angle_beta   90.00
_cell.angle_gamma   90.00
#
_symmetry.space_group_name_H-M   'P 1'
#
loop_
_entity.id
_entity.type
_entity.pdbx_description
1 polymer ?
#
loop_
_entity_poly.entity_id
_entity_poly.type
_entity_poly.pdbx_seq_one_letter_code
_entity_poly.pdbx_strand_id
1 'polypeptide(L)'
;MRIKTQVKHIRYVLTSNPVTLLAFTLFVMIVILGIFGPWIAPYDPLATNASIALQPPSWSHWFGTDQLGRDVLSRVIVATRLDLLISVCAVAISFVAGSVVGSIAGYYGGWFDKISGRFIDTIMAFPLFVLAMGIVAALGNTVENIVYATAIINLPFYARVARAEVNIRRNAGFVQAAKLSGNSDARVLACHIFPNALPPMMVQISLNMGWAILNAAG
;
A
#
# COMPACT_ATOMS: atom_id res chain seq x y z
N MET A 1 -10.51 -30.04 -11.40
CA MET A 1 -9.71 -30.71 -10.33
C MET A 1 -8.84 -29.73 -9.52
N ARG A 2 -8.11 -28.78 -10.14
CA ARG A 2 -7.26 -27.77 -9.45
C ARG A 2 -7.94 -26.91 -8.37
N ILE A 3 -9.19 -26.46 -8.57
CA ILE A 3 -9.88 -25.53 -7.66
C ILE A 3 -10.19 -26.19 -6.30
N LYS A 4 -10.64 -27.45 -6.28
CA LYS A 4 -10.94 -28.17 -5.03
C LYS A 4 -9.68 -28.39 -4.17
N THR A 5 -8.53 -28.59 -4.81
CA THR A 5 -7.24 -28.73 -4.12
C THR A 5 -6.79 -27.40 -3.51
N GLN A 6 -6.97 -26.29 -4.24
CA GLN A 6 -6.67 -24.93 -3.75
C GLN A 6 -7.53 -24.56 -2.53
N VAL A 7 -8.84 -24.83 -2.57
CA VAL A 7 -9.75 -24.53 -1.44
C VAL A 7 -9.41 -25.34 -0.19
N LYS A 8 -9.04 -26.63 -0.35
CA LYS A 8 -8.56 -27.45 0.78
C LYS A 8 -7.26 -26.91 1.37
N HIS A 9 -6.34 -26.45 0.52
CA HIS A 9 -5.08 -25.86 0.96
C HIS A 9 -5.30 -24.54 1.71
N ILE A 10 -6.16 -23.66 1.20
CA ILE A 10 -6.51 -22.40 1.88
C ILE A 10 -7.14 -22.68 3.24
N ARG A 11 -8.12 -23.60 3.31
CA ARG A 11 -8.75 -23.96 4.59
C ARG A 11 -7.73 -24.52 5.58
N TYR A 12 -6.84 -25.40 5.13
CA TYR A 12 -5.77 -25.95 5.96
C TYR A 12 -4.86 -24.85 6.51
N VAL A 13 -4.38 -23.93 5.66
CA VAL A 13 -3.51 -22.82 6.09
C VAL A 13 -4.21 -21.89 7.08
N LEU A 14 -5.48 -21.56 6.84
CA LEU A 14 -6.27 -20.70 7.73
C LEU A 14 -6.51 -21.34 9.11
N THR A 15 -6.81 -22.64 9.17
CA THR A 15 -7.12 -23.31 10.45
C THR A 15 -5.89 -23.83 11.19
N SER A 16 -4.72 -23.88 10.54
CA SER A 16 -3.48 -24.39 11.14
C SER A 16 -2.85 -23.40 12.13
N ASN A 17 -3.11 -22.10 11.99
CA ASN A 17 -2.56 -21.06 12.85
C ASN A 17 -3.65 -20.07 13.30
N PRO A 18 -3.91 -19.91 14.61
CA PRO A 18 -4.94 -19.01 15.12
C PRO A 18 -4.68 -17.53 14.74
N VAL A 19 -3.42 -17.13 14.60
CA VAL A 19 -3.05 -15.77 14.18
C VAL A 19 -3.43 -15.53 12.73
N THR A 20 -3.21 -16.51 11.85
CA THR A 20 -3.61 -16.42 10.44
C THR A 20 -5.12 -16.34 10.29
N LEU A 21 -5.86 -17.14 11.06
CA LEU A 21 -7.32 -17.08 11.08
C LEU A 21 -7.84 -15.71 11.54
N LEU A 22 -7.29 -15.19 12.64
CA LEU A 22 -7.68 -13.88 13.18
C LEU A 22 -7.40 -12.76 12.18
N ALA A 23 -6.18 -12.71 11.63
CA ALA A 23 -5.79 -11.69 10.64
C ALA A 23 -6.66 -11.74 9.38
N PHE A 24 -6.96 -12.93 8.89
CA PHE A 24 -7.83 -13.11 7.73
C PHE A 24 -9.27 -12.67 8.04
N THR A 25 -9.78 -13.01 9.23
CA THR A 25 -11.14 -12.62 9.66
C THR A 25 -11.27 -11.10 9.76
N LEU A 26 -10.28 -10.42 10.37
CA LEU A 26 -10.24 -8.96 10.45
C LEU A 26 -10.16 -8.32 9.07
N PHE A 27 -9.34 -8.86 8.17
CA PHE A 27 -9.25 -8.38 6.79
C PHE A 27 -10.60 -8.49 6.05
N VAL A 28 -11.26 -9.65 6.15
CA VAL A 28 -12.59 -9.86 5.54
C VAL A 28 -13.61 -8.89 6.12
N MET A 29 -13.59 -8.66 7.43
CA MET A 29 -14.45 -7.66 8.09
C MET A 29 -14.20 -6.25 7.53
N ILE A 30 -12.95 -5.82 7.40
CA ILE A 30 -12.58 -4.51 6.83
C ILE A 30 -13.08 -4.40 5.38
N VAL A 31 -12.94 -5.44 4.57
CA VAL A 31 -13.44 -5.45 3.19
C VAL A 31 -14.97 -5.34 3.15
N ILE A 32 -15.67 -6.05 4.04
CA ILE A 32 -17.13 -5.96 4.16
C ILE A 32 -17.56 -4.54 4.55
N LEU A 33 -16.89 -3.93 5.54
CA LEU A 33 -17.13 -2.52 5.92
C LEU A 33 -16.83 -1.55 4.77
N GLY A 34 -15.77 -1.80 3.99
CA GLY A 34 -15.47 -0.98 2.81
C GLY A 34 -16.53 -1.05 1.70
N ILE A 35 -17.17 -2.21 1.52
CA ILE A 35 -18.20 -2.41 0.47
C ILE A 35 -19.58 -1.96 0.95
N PHE A 36 -19.98 -2.40 2.14
CA PHE A 36 -21.33 -2.22 2.68
C PHE A 36 -21.43 -1.10 3.73
N GLY A 37 -20.33 -0.42 4.04
CA GLY A 37 -20.24 0.58 5.12
C GLY A 37 -21.34 1.65 5.10
N PRO A 38 -21.66 2.28 3.94
CA PRO A 38 -22.72 3.28 3.86
C PRO A 38 -24.11 2.77 4.27
N TRP A 39 -24.36 1.45 4.19
CA TRP A 39 -25.62 0.83 4.61
C TRP A 39 -25.59 0.28 6.03
N ILE A 40 -24.40 0.10 6.60
CA ILE A 40 -24.19 -0.43 7.96
C ILE A 40 -24.08 0.70 8.99
N ALA A 41 -23.68 1.90 8.56
CA ALA A 41 -23.49 3.05 9.43
C ALA A 41 -24.79 3.39 10.22
N PRO A 42 -24.73 3.48 11.56
CA PRO A 42 -25.90 3.78 12.39
C PRO A 42 -26.48 5.18 12.16
N TYR A 43 -25.62 6.15 11.84
CA TYR A 43 -25.97 7.54 11.63
C TYR A 43 -25.40 8.05 10.30
N ASP A 44 -25.93 9.18 9.82
CA ASP A 44 -25.34 9.89 8.69
C ASP A 44 -23.93 10.40 9.08
N PRO A 45 -22.86 9.96 8.41
CA PRO A 45 -21.48 10.35 8.74
C PRO A 45 -21.18 11.83 8.50
N LEU A 46 -22.02 12.55 7.75
CA LEU A 46 -21.84 13.97 7.44
C LEU A 46 -22.76 14.88 8.26
N ALA A 47 -23.78 14.33 8.93
CA ALA A 47 -24.70 15.11 9.74
C ALA A 47 -23.99 15.74 10.95
N THR A 48 -23.98 17.07 11.00
CA THR A 48 -23.34 17.85 12.06
C THR A 48 -24.36 18.27 13.12
N ASN A 49 -23.93 18.26 14.39
CA ASN A 49 -24.75 18.72 15.51
C ASN A 49 -23.88 19.32 16.61
N ALA A 50 -23.74 20.64 16.61
CA ALA A 50 -22.89 21.35 17.57
C ALA A 50 -23.28 21.14 19.04
N SER A 51 -24.55 20.79 19.34
CA SER A 51 -25.01 20.57 20.72
C SER A 51 -24.41 19.32 21.38
N ILE A 52 -23.97 18.36 20.56
CA ILE A 52 -23.34 17.11 21.01
C ILE A 52 -21.88 17.04 20.59
N ALA A 53 -21.21 18.16 20.31
CA ALA A 53 -19.80 18.15 19.93
C ALA A 53 -18.90 17.63 21.07
N LEU A 54 -17.85 16.88 20.72
CA LEU A 54 -16.82 16.37 21.64
C LEU A 54 -17.38 15.55 22.82
N GLN A 55 -18.49 14.82 22.63
CA GLN A 55 -19.02 13.94 23.65
C GLN A 55 -18.24 12.62 23.73
N PRO A 56 -18.02 12.09 24.94
CA PRO A 56 -17.38 10.80 25.13
C PRO A 56 -18.26 9.65 24.58
N PRO A 57 -17.68 8.44 24.42
CA PRO A 57 -18.41 7.23 24.08
C PRO A 57 -19.66 7.00 24.93
N SER A 58 -20.78 6.71 24.29
CA SER A 58 -22.07 6.45 24.92
C SER A 58 -22.87 5.39 24.16
N TRP A 59 -23.99 4.93 24.73
CA TRP A 59 -24.88 3.97 24.05
C TRP A 59 -25.51 4.53 22.77
N SER A 60 -25.69 5.86 22.69
CA SER A 60 -26.15 6.53 21.47
C SER A 60 -25.00 6.74 20.47
N HIS A 61 -23.79 7.05 20.94
CA HIS A 61 -22.62 7.25 20.10
C HIS A 61 -21.47 6.36 20.58
N TRP A 62 -21.35 5.16 20.04
CA TRP A 62 -20.44 4.13 20.58
C TRP A 62 -18.99 4.57 20.65
N PHE A 63 -18.54 5.42 19.71
CA PHE A 63 -17.19 6.00 19.70
C PHE A 63 -17.18 7.48 20.09
N GLY A 64 -18.31 8.02 20.55
CA GLY A 64 -18.49 9.44 20.83
C GLY A 64 -18.67 10.27 19.55
N THR A 65 -18.52 11.58 19.69
CA THR A 65 -18.71 12.56 18.62
C THR A 65 -17.47 13.42 18.40
N ASP A 66 -17.28 13.89 17.16
CA ASP A 66 -16.15 14.76 16.83
C ASP A 66 -16.40 16.25 17.15
N GLN A 67 -15.44 17.11 16.76
CA GLN A 67 -15.51 18.57 16.97
C GLN A 67 -16.72 19.24 16.31
N LEU A 68 -17.34 18.61 15.31
CA LEU A 68 -18.55 19.11 14.63
C LEU A 68 -19.81 18.36 15.09
N GLY A 69 -19.68 17.50 16.10
CA GLY A 69 -20.77 16.68 16.62
C GLY A 69 -21.21 15.53 15.70
N ARG A 70 -20.33 15.08 14.80
CA ARG A 70 -20.60 13.92 13.92
C ARG A 70 -20.29 12.62 14.67
N ASP A 71 -21.07 11.58 14.43
CA ASP A 71 -20.86 10.26 15.03
C ASP A 71 -19.55 9.61 14.52
N VAL A 72 -18.62 9.34 15.44
CA VAL A 72 -17.28 8.85 15.08
C VAL A 72 -17.34 7.41 14.52
N LEU A 73 -18.22 6.56 15.04
CA LEU A 73 -18.34 5.17 14.57
C LEU A 73 -18.80 5.13 13.10
N SER A 74 -19.84 5.88 12.76
CA SER A 74 -20.37 5.98 11.39
C SER A 74 -19.31 6.53 10.44
N ARG A 75 -18.52 7.53 10.88
CA ARG A 75 -17.38 8.05 10.10
C ARG A 75 -16.30 7.01 9.86
N VAL A 76 -15.93 6.21 10.86
CA VAL A 76 -14.92 5.13 10.70
C VAL A 76 -15.40 4.06 9.71
N ILE A 77 -16.67 3.63 9.82
CA ILE A 77 -17.26 2.63 8.92
C ILE A 77 -17.25 3.12 7.47
N VAL A 78 -17.69 4.36 7.21
CA VAL A 78 -17.76 4.90 5.85
C VAL A 78 -16.37 5.29 5.31
N ALA A 79 -15.47 5.78 6.16
CA ALA A 79 -14.09 6.11 5.77
C ALA A 79 -13.32 4.88 5.29
N THR A 80 -13.61 3.69 5.84
CA THR A 80 -12.97 2.42 5.43
C THR A 80 -12.97 2.22 3.92
N ARG A 81 -14.04 2.62 3.22
CA ARG A 81 -14.11 2.53 1.74
C ARG A 81 -13.08 3.42 1.05
N LEU A 82 -12.95 4.66 1.51
CA LEU A 82 -12.01 5.63 0.95
C LEU A 82 -10.56 5.23 1.26
N ASP A 83 -10.28 4.80 2.50
CA ASP A 83 -8.94 4.40 2.92
C ASP A 83 -8.44 3.18 2.15
N LEU A 84 -9.31 2.20 1.89
CA LEU A 84 -8.99 1.04 1.04
C LEU A 84 -8.69 1.46 -0.41
N LEU A 85 -9.49 2.38 -0.97
CA LEU A 85 -9.26 2.88 -2.32
C LEU A 85 -7.92 3.62 -2.41
N ILE A 86 -7.67 4.53 -1.46
CA ILE A 86 -6.44 5.33 -1.41
C ILE A 86 -5.23 4.40 -1.28
N SER A 87 -5.26 3.47 -0.33
CA SER A 87 -4.13 2.56 -0.08
C SER A 87 -3.83 1.66 -1.27
N VAL A 88 -4.85 1.05 -1.88
CA VAL A 88 -4.66 0.17 -3.05
C VAL A 88 -4.11 0.94 -4.25
N CYS A 89 -4.70 2.10 -4.57
CA CYS A 89 -4.26 2.92 -5.69
C CYS A 89 -2.84 3.46 -5.49
N ALA A 90 -2.55 4.04 -4.32
CA ALA A 90 -1.24 4.60 -4.02
C ALA A 90 -0.16 3.52 -4.02
N VAL A 91 -0.41 2.37 -3.39
CA VAL A 91 0.53 1.25 -3.36
C VAL A 91 0.75 0.70 -4.77
N ALA A 92 -0.28 0.54 -5.59
CA ALA A 92 -0.12 0.07 -6.96
C ALA A 92 0.76 1.02 -7.79
N ILE A 93 0.53 2.33 -7.69
CA ILE A 93 1.33 3.35 -8.40
C ILE A 93 2.79 3.33 -7.90
N SER A 94 3.01 3.37 -6.58
CA SER A 94 4.36 3.33 -6.02
C SER A 94 5.09 2.03 -6.34
N PHE A 95 4.39 0.90 -6.31
CA PHE A 95 4.96 -0.39 -6.63
C PHE A 95 5.40 -0.43 -8.09
N VAL A 96 4.55 -0.04 -9.04
CA VAL A 96 4.89 -0.02 -10.47
C VAL A 96 6.04 0.96 -10.73
N ALA A 97 5.90 2.21 -10.32
CA ALA A 97 6.91 3.24 -10.58
C ALA A 97 8.24 2.94 -9.86
N GLY A 98 8.17 2.63 -8.56
CA GLY A 98 9.33 2.32 -7.75
C GLY A 98 10.03 1.05 -8.21
N SER A 99 9.28 0.00 -8.54
CA SER A 99 9.89 -1.25 -9.00
C SER A 99 10.59 -1.11 -10.35
N VAL A 100 10.03 -0.33 -11.28
CA VAL A 100 10.68 -0.04 -12.57
C VAL A 100 11.97 0.74 -12.36
N VAL A 101 11.92 1.84 -11.61
CA VAL A 101 13.11 2.66 -11.31
C VAL A 101 14.17 1.86 -10.58
N GLY A 102 13.78 1.12 -9.55
CA GLY A 102 14.67 0.26 -8.77
C GLY A 102 15.28 -0.86 -9.59
N SER A 103 14.49 -1.51 -10.46
CA SER A 103 14.99 -2.60 -11.30
C SER A 103 15.99 -2.10 -12.34
N ILE A 104 15.73 -0.96 -12.97
CA ILE A 104 16.68 -0.35 -13.91
C ILE A 104 17.98 0.05 -13.18
N ALA A 105 17.86 0.67 -12.00
CA ALA A 105 19.00 1.06 -11.17
C ALA A 105 19.84 -0.14 -10.72
N GLY A 106 19.21 -1.21 -10.25
CA GLY A 106 19.88 -2.44 -9.82
C GLY A 106 20.53 -3.20 -10.98
N TYR A 107 19.93 -3.16 -12.17
CA TYR A 107 20.45 -3.87 -13.34
C TYR A 107 21.65 -3.15 -13.97
N TYR A 108 21.47 -1.89 -14.38
CA TYR A 108 22.49 -1.14 -15.11
C TYR A 108 23.55 -0.52 -14.18
N GLY A 109 23.19 -0.18 -12.94
CA GLY A 109 24.10 0.49 -12.02
C GLY A 109 24.56 1.88 -12.53
N GLY A 110 25.77 2.28 -12.16
CA GLY A 110 26.44 3.44 -12.73
C GLY A 110 25.79 4.79 -12.38
N TRP A 111 25.60 5.64 -13.38
CA TRP A 111 25.12 7.02 -13.17
C TRP A 111 23.62 7.09 -12.91
N PHE A 112 22.82 6.25 -13.58
CA PHE A 112 21.38 6.16 -13.33
C PHE A 112 21.10 5.75 -11.89
N ASP A 113 21.85 4.78 -11.38
CA ASP A 113 21.77 4.33 -9.98
C ASP A 113 22.11 5.45 -8.98
N LYS A 114 23.15 6.23 -9.27
CA LYS A 114 23.53 7.38 -8.43
C LYS A 114 22.43 8.46 -8.43
N ILE A 115 21.90 8.84 -9.58
CA ILE A 115 20.87 9.89 -9.67
C ILE A 115 19.56 9.45 -9.05
N SER A 116 19.05 8.29 -9.45
CA SER A 116 17.80 7.75 -8.90
C SER A 116 17.94 7.55 -7.38
N GLY A 117 19.09 7.07 -6.92
CA GLY A 117 19.44 6.97 -5.51
C GLY A 117 19.39 8.33 -4.80
N ARG A 118 20.01 9.37 -5.35
CA ARG A 118 19.95 10.73 -4.76
C ARG A 118 18.52 11.27 -4.68
N PHE A 119 17.72 11.10 -5.73
CA PHE A 119 16.32 11.52 -5.72
C PHE A 119 15.51 10.80 -4.63
N ILE A 120 15.71 9.49 -4.51
CA ILE A 120 15.10 8.66 -3.45
C ILE A 120 15.54 9.11 -2.06
N ASP A 121 16.84 9.37 -1.88
CA ASP A 121 17.42 9.85 -0.62
C ASP A 121 16.86 11.22 -0.23
N THR A 122 16.64 12.12 -1.21
CA THR A 122 16.01 13.43 -0.98
C THR A 122 14.57 13.30 -0.48
N ILE A 123 13.75 12.44 -1.09
CA ILE A 123 12.37 12.21 -0.61
C ILE A 123 12.39 11.69 0.84
N MET A 124 13.27 10.72 1.11
CA MET A 124 13.41 10.09 2.42
C MET A 124 13.97 11.02 3.52
N ALA A 125 14.64 12.10 3.14
CA ALA A 125 15.15 13.08 4.09
C ALA A 125 14.04 13.93 4.72
N PHE A 126 12.89 14.06 4.05
CA PHE A 126 11.72 14.74 4.60
C PHE A 126 10.91 13.80 5.49
N PRO A 127 10.38 14.27 6.63
CA PRO A 127 9.39 13.52 7.39
C PRO A 127 8.19 13.19 6.50
N LEU A 128 7.84 11.90 6.37
CA LEU A 128 6.85 11.40 5.41
C LEU A 128 5.49 12.12 5.55
N PHE A 129 5.01 12.31 6.79
CA PHE A 129 3.77 13.03 7.08
C PHE A 129 3.82 14.50 6.67
N VAL A 130 4.94 15.19 6.93
CA VAL A 130 5.09 16.61 6.58
C VAL A 130 5.10 16.78 5.07
N LEU A 131 5.77 15.88 4.35
CA LEU A 131 5.75 15.87 2.90
C LEU A 131 4.34 15.60 2.35
N ALA A 132 3.60 14.66 2.93
CA ALA A 132 2.21 14.37 2.55
C ALA A 132 1.32 15.59 2.71
N MET A 133 1.33 16.19 3.90
CA MET A 133 0.54 17.37 4.23
C MET A 133 0.91 18.55 3.31
N GLY A 134 2.19 18.75 3.03
CA GLY A 134 2.64 19.81 2.12
C GLY A 134 2.12 19.61 0.69
N ILE A 135 2.16 18.39 0.17
CA ILE A 135 1.64 18.06 -1.18
C ILE A 135 0.13 18.27 -1.24
N VAL A 136 -0.62 17.75 -0.25
CA VAL A 136 -2.09 17.88 -0.20
C VAL A 136 -2.50 19.35 0.01
N ALA A 137 -1.78 20.11 0.83
CA ALA A 137 -2.04 21.54 1.01
C ALA A 137 -1.79 22.34 -0.27
N ALA A 138 -0.78 21.98 -1.06
CA ALA A 138 -0.46 22.66 -2.32
C ALA A 138 -1.41 22.30 -3.48
N LEU A 139 -1.79 21.02 -3.59
CA LEU A 139 -2.63 20.52 -4.69
C LEU A 139 -4.14 20.60 -4.39
N GLY A 140 -4.51 20.71 -3.12
CA GLY A 140 -5.88 20.67 -2.64
C GLY A 140 -6.27 19.33 -2.05
N ASN A 141 -7.28 19.34 -1.16
CA ASN A 141 -7.75 18.15 -0.45
C ASN A 141 -8.76 17.35 -1.29
N THR A 142 -8.26 16.64 -2.31
CA THR A 142 -9.05 15.67 -3.09
C THR A 142 -8.45 14.26 -2.95
N VAL A 143 -9.29 13.24 -3.15
CA VAL A 143 -8.88 11.83 -3.03
C VAL A 143 -7.70 11.51 -3.96
N GLU A 144 -7.70 12.06 -5.18
CA GLU A 144 -6.63 11.87 -6.16
C GLU A 144 -5.30 12.45 -5.66
N ASN A 145 -5.32 13.65 -5.07
CA ASN A 145 -4.12 14.28 -4.56
C ASN A 145 -3.54 13.54 -3.37
N ILE A 146 -4.39 12.98 -2.50
CA ILE A 146 -3.96 12.11 -1.40
C ILE A 146 -3.29 10.85 -1.97
N VAL A 147 -3.90 10.22 -2.99
CA VAL A 147 -3.30 9.05 -3.67
C VAL A 147 -1.93 9.39 -4.24
N TYR A 148 -1.77 10.52 -4.94
CA TYR A 148 -0.49 10.93 -5.50
C TYR A 148 0.55 11.25 -4.42
N ALA A 149 0.15 11.94 -3.35
CA ALA A 149 1.02 12.25 -2.22
C ALA A 149 1.54 10.96 -1.56
N THR A 150 0.63 10.05 -1.21
CA THR A 150 0.98 8.75 -0.64
C THR A 150 1.85 7.94 -1.60
N ALA A 151 1.57 8.01 -2.91
CA ALA A 151 2.34 7.27 -3.90
C ALA A 151 3.81 7.74 -3.99
N ILE A 152 4.03 9.05 -3.97
CA ILE A 152 5.37 9.65 -4.00
C ILE A 152 6.18 9.27 -2.76
N ILE A 153 5.53 9.28 -1.60
CA ILE A 153 6.15 8.99 -0.30
C ILE A 153 6.54 7.51 -0.20
N ASN A 154 5.74 6.62 -0.76
CA ASN A 154 6.00 5.18 -0.72
C ASN A 154 6.97 4.70 -1.83
N LEU A 155 7.14 5.46 -2.91
CA LEU A 155 8.00 5.11 -4.05
C LEU A 155 9.43 4.72 -3.64
N PRO A 156 10.13 5.46 -2.76
CA PRO A 156 11.44 5.08 -2.23
C PRO A 156 11.57 3.67 -1.66
N PHE A 157 10.54 3.15 -0.99
CA PHE A 157 10.59 1.82 -0.38
C PHE A 157 10.63 0.73 -1.46
N TYR A 158 9.75 0.82 -2.46
CA TYR A 158 9.72 -0.13 -3.57
C TYR A 158 10.95 -0.02 -4.45
N ALA A 159 11.44 1.19 -4.71
CA ALA A 159 12.64 1.39 -5.50
C ALA A 159 13.89 0.78 -4.84
N ARG A 160 14.05 0.92 -3.52
CA ARG A 160 15.18 0.32 -2.79
C ARG A 160 15.12 -1.20 -2.77
N VAL A 161 13.95 -1.79 -2.50
CA VAL A 161 13.79 -3.25 -2.49
C VAL A 161 14.03 -3.82 -3.89
N ALA A 162 13.40 -3.26 -4.92
CA ALA A 162 13.61 -3.73 -6.30
C ALA A 162 15.08 -3.61 -6.73
N ARG A 163 15.74 -2.48 -6.40
CA ARG A 163 17.18 -2.29 -6.66
C ARG A 163 18.03 -3.35 -5.99
N ALA A 164 17.79 -3.63 -4.71
CA ALA A 164 18.55 -4.63 -3.96
C ALA A 164 18.37 -6.04 -4.55
N GLU A 165 17.12 -6.45 -4.78
CA GLU A 165 16.78 -7.78 -5.29
C GLU A 165 17.33 -8.04 -6.70
N VAL A 166 17.26 -7.02 -7.56
CA VAL A 166 17.80 -7.08 -8.93
C VAL A 166 19.32 -7.08 -8.91
N ASN A 167 19.96 -6.24 -8.08
CA ASN A 167 21.42 -6.19 -7.98
C ASN A 167 22.01 -7.53 -7.51
N ILE A 168 21.35 -8.22 -6.57
CA ILE A 168 21.77 -9.56 -6.12
C ILE A 168 21.67 -10.59 -7.25
N ARG A 169 20.60 -10.54 -8.06
CA ARG A 169 20.33 -11.53 -9.12
C ARG A 169 21.02 -11.24 -10.45
N ARG A 170 21.47 -10.01 -10.71
CA ARG A 170 22.01 -9.62 -12.04
C ARG A 170 23.20 -10.45 -12.51
N ASN A 171 23.96 -11.02 -11.57
CA ASN A 171 25.15 -11.84 -11.84
C ASN A 171 24.89 -13.35 -11.69
N ALA A 172 23.65 -13.77 -11.44
CA ALA A 172 23.32 -15.18 -11.23
C ALA A 172 23.52 -16.02 -12.51
N GLY A 173 23.81 -17.31 -12.35
CA GLY A 173 24.11 -18.21 -13.47
C GLY A 173 23.01 -18.28 -14.54
N PHE A 174 21.73 -18.24 -14.13
CA PHE A 174 20.61 -18.23 -15.07
C PHE A 174 20.54 -16.94 -15.91
N VAL A 175 21.00 -15.80 -15.36
CA VAL A 175 21.07 -14.52 -16.07
C VAL A 175 22.19 -14.57 -17.11
N GLN A 176 23.35 -15.11 -16.74
CA GLN A 176 24.47 -15.28 -17.66
C GLN A 176 24.09 -16.20 -18.82
N ALA A 177 23.45 -17.33 -18.53
CA ALA A 177 22.94 -18.24 -19.56
C ALA A 177 21.92 -17.57 -20.49
N ALA A 178 20.99 -16.76 -19.94
CA ALA A 178 20.03 -16.01 -20.74
C ALA A 178 20.71 -14.99 -21.68
N LYS A 179 21.77 -14.31 -21.22
CA LYS A 179 22.58 -13.40 -22.05
C LYS A 179 23.34 -14.13 -23.15
N LEU A 180 24.00 -15.25 -22.82
CA LEU A 180 24.70 -16.09 -23.80
C LEU A 180 23.76 -16.67 -24.87
N SER A 181 22.48 -16.85 -24.54
CA SER A 181 21.44 -17.28 -25.49
C SER A 181 20.97 -16.16 -26.43
N GLY A 182 21.57 -14.97 -26.40
CA GLY A 182 21.25 -13.85 -27.30
C GLY A 182 20.09 -12.96 -26.85
N ASN A 183 19.63 -13.05 -25.59
CA ASN A 183 18.59 -12.15 -25.09
C ASN A 183 19.13 -10.74 -24.86
N SER A 184 18.34 -9.73 -25.24
CA SER A 184 18.63 -8.33 -24.92
C SER A 184 18.52 -8.06 -23.41
N ASP A 185 19.24 -7.06 -22.93
CA ASP A 185 19.23 -6.65 -21.51
C ASP A 185 17.82 -6.37 -20.98
N ALA A 186 16.98 -5.71 -21.78
CA ALA A 186 15.59 -5.43 -21.41
C ALA A 186 14.77 -6.72 -21.23
N ARG A 187 14.97 -7.72 -22.11
CA ARG A 187 14.30 -9.02 -22.00
C ARG A 187 14.82 -9.82 -20.81
N VAL A 188 16.13 -9.78 -20.55
CA VAL A 188 16.75 -10.39 -19.36
C VAL A 188 16.16 -9.80 -18.08
N LEU A 189 16.05 -8.47 -18.01
CA LEU A 189 15.47 -7.79 -16.86
C LEU A 189 13.98 -8.14 -16.67
N ALA A 190 13.16 -7.98 -17.72
CA ALA A 190 11.71 -8.12 -17.63
C ALA A 190 11.23 -9.59 -17.50
N CYS A 191 11.87 -10.53 -18.19
CA CYS A 191 11.40 -11.92 -18.25
C CYS A 191 12.16 -12.87 -17.32
N HIS A 192 13.40 -12.54 -16.93
CA HIS A 192 14.22 -13.43 -16.09
C HIS A 192 14.45 -12.87 -14.69
N ILE A 193 14.86 -11.60 -14.55
CA ILE A 193 15.23 -11.08 -13.23
C ILE A 193 14.00 -10.60 -12.45
N PHE A 194 13.18 -9.74 -13.06
CA PHE A 194 12.03 -9.12 -12.40
C PHE A 194 11.04 -10.15 -11.82
N PRO A 195 10.64 -11.22 -12.55
CA PRO A 195 9.74 -12.23 -11.98
C PRO A 195 10.33 -12.97 -10.78
N ASN A 196 11.66 -13.11 -10.73
CA ASN A 196 12.37 -13.73 -9.61
C ASN A 196 12.62 -12.76 -8.43
N ALA A 197 12.45 -11.45 -8.65
CA ALA A 197 12.50 -10.41 -7.63
C ALA A 197 11.11 -10.05 -7.08
N LEU A 198 10.02 -10.45 -7.74
CA LEU A 198 8.65 -10.18 -7.31
C LEU A 198 8.31 -10.73 -5.92
N PRO A 199 8.64 -11.99 -5.52
CA PRO A 199 8.18 -12.53 -4.25
C PRO A 199 8.51 -11.67 -3.01
N PRO A 200 9.76 -11.21 -2.79
CA PRO A 200 10.06 -10.31 -1.66
C PRO A 200 9.37 -8.95 -1.78
N MET A 201 9.20 -8.43 -3.01
CA MET A 201 8.49 -7.17 -3.21
C MET A 201 6.98 -7.29 -2.92
N MET A 202 6.37 -8.45 -3.17
CA MET A 202 4.96 -8.72 -2.87
C MET A 202 4.68 -8.70 -1.37
N VAL A 203 5.63 -9.18 -0.54
CA VAL A 203 5.52 -9.09 0.93
C VAL A 203 5.46 -7.62 1.37
N GLN A 204 6.25 -6.77 0.71
CA GLN A 204 6.33 -5.35 1.01
C GLN A 204 5.04 -4.59 0.69
N ILE A 205 4.24 -5.06 -0.28
CA ILE A 205 2.93 -4.49 -0.62
C ILE A 205 1.98 -4.57 0.58
N SER A 206 1.88 -5.74 1.22
CA SER A 206 0.98 -5.93 2.38
C SER A 206 1.30 -4.99 3.54
N LEU A 207 2.59 -4.82 3.84
CA LEU A 207 3.04 -3.93 4.92
C LEU A 207 2.76 -2.46 4.59
N ASN A 208 3.03 -2.04 3.36
CA ASN A 208 2.83 -0.66 2.95
C ASN A 208 1.37 -0.27 2.78
N MET A 209 0.46 -1.21 2.48
CA MET A 209 -0.98 -0.91 2.51
C MET A 209 -1.42 -0.44 3.89
N GLY A 210 -0.94 -1.09 4.96
CA GLY A 210 -1.22 -0.67 6.33
C GLY A 210 -0.70 0.74 6.64
N TRP A 211 0.53 1.04 6.22
CA TRP A 211 1.09 2.39 6.36
C TRP A 211 0.36 3.44 5.51
N ALA A 212 -0.08 3.08 4.30
CA ALA A 212 -0.82 3.98 3.43
C ALA A 212 -2.17 4.37 4.05
N ILE A 213 -2.88 3.41 4.67
CA ILE A 213 -4.11 3.69 5.43
C ILE A 213 -3.82 4.64 6.59
N LEU A 214 -2.76 4.37 7.37
CA LEU A 214 -2.39 5.23 8.50
C LEU A 214 -2.03 6.66 8.07
N ASN A 215 -1.37 6.80 6.91
CA ASN A 215 -1.01 8.09 6.35
C ASN A 215 -2.22 8.87 5.80
N ALA A 216 -3.26 8.16 5.36
CA ALA A 216 -4.51 8.77 4.88
C ALA A 216 -5.48 9.13 6.02
N ALA A 217 -5.28 8.59 7.22
CA ALA A 217 -6.14 8.80 8.38
C ALA A 217 -5.97 10.16 9.08
N GLY A 218 -5.01 10.99 8.63
CA GLY A 218 -4.66 12.30 9.20
C GLY A 218 -5.40 13.47 8.60
#